data_AF-A0A4S4FMZ6-F1
#
_entry.id   AF-A0A4S4FMZ6-F1
#
_cell.length_a   1.000
_cell.length_b   1.000
_cell.length_c   1.000
_cell.angle_alpha   90.00
_cell.angle_beta   90.00
_cell.angle_gamma   90.00
#
_symmetry.space_group_name_H-M   'P 1'
#
loop_
_entity.id
_entity.type
_entity.pdbx_description
1 polymer ?
#
loop_
_entity_poly.entity_id
_entity_poly.type
_entity_poly.pdbx_seq_one_letter_code
_entity_poly.pdbx_strand_id
1 'polypeptide(L)'
;MARSLDQILAELNPYYDPSRKVVQSQLDAVPGETEAGIAQAEAKLGVANENILNGARTRGLGFSGIPVGEQAKYAATDFAPAVAGLKATGAAKATTLAQSLSDLQLKAVSQAQGIRDNEIGADQSAATLAEQQRQFDLSYALQKSAAAAASSSTAGIGAYLTGTDKTATTSAAKPPAQYGFNDGKSASSGFYFVNASGQPITAAQYATATNQPIINVIQMMAKAGDKTSAAILKNSNQVKTGIGQFNPVDVQRYSYILGGA
;
A
#
# COMPACT_ATOMS: atom_id res chain seq x y z
N MET A 1 15.02 4.76 -5.67
CA MET A 1 16.01 4.23 -4.70
C MET A 1 15.36 4.29 -3.33
N ALA A 2 15.00 3.11 -2.82
CA ALA A 2 14.31 2.91 -1.57
C ALA A 2 15.13 3.46 -0.39
N ARG A 3 14.42 4.08 0.56
CA ARG A 3 15.03 4.64 1.76
C ARG A 3 15.47 3.55 2.72
N SER A 4 16.41 3.88 3.61
CA SER A 4 16.82 2.97 4.67
C SER A 4 15.73 2.85 5.73
N LEU A 5 15.75 1.74 6.49
CA LEU A 5 14.80 1.53 7.59
C LEU A 5 14.90 2.66 8.63
N ASP A 6 16.11 3.12 8.94
CA ASP A 6 16.35 4.19 9.91
C ASP A 6 15.79 5.54 9.45
N GLN A 7 15.86 5.83 8.14
CA GLN A 7 15.27 7.05 7.57
C GLN A 7 13.75 7.03 7.72
N ILE A 8 13.11 5.89 7.41
CA ILE A 8 11.66 5.73 7.53
C ILE A 8 11.24 5.78 9.01
N LEU A 9 12.02 5.19 9.92
CA LEU A 9 11.79 5.30 11.36
C LEU A 9 11.90 6.74 11.85
N ALA A 10 12.88 7.51 11.38
CA ALA A 10 13.02 8.92 11.73
C ALA A 10 11.80 9.75 11.31
N GLU A 11 11.18 9.42 10.17
CA GLU A 11 9.94 10.05 9.69
C GLU A 11 8.70 9.61 10.49
N LEU A 12 8.68 8.36 10.97
CA LEU A 12 7.58 7.82 11.79
C LEU A 12 7.64 8.29 13.24
N ASN A 13 8.84 8.52 13.80
CA ASN A 13 9.04 8.86 15.20
C ASN A 13 8.16 10.02 15.70
N PRO A 14 8.02 11.16 14.98
CA PRO A 14 7.15 12.26 15.40
C PRO A 14 5.69 11.87 15.62
N TYR A 15 5.18 10.83 14.94
CA TYR A 15 3.81 10.35 15.09
C TYR A 15 3.63 9.43 16.31
N TYR A 16 4.69 8.72 16.71
CA TYR A 16 4.67 7.77 17.83
C TYR A 16 5.19 8.36 19.14
N ASP A 17 6.04 9.39 19.08
CA ASP A 17 6.67 10.03 20.24
C ASP A 17 5.67 10.59 21.26
N PRO A 18 4.59 11.28 20.87
CA PRO A 18 3.59 11.76 21.84
C PRO A 18 2.97 10.61 22.64
N SER A 19 2.60 9.53 21.95
CA SER A 19 2.02 8.34 22.58
C SER A 19 3.02 7.66 23.52
N ARG A 20 4.28 7.51 23.10
CA ARG A 20 5.36 6.99 23.96
C ARG A 20 5.54 7.84 25.20
N LYS A 21 5.57 9.16 25.06
CA LYS A 21 5.71 10.10 26.19
C LYS A 21 4.54 10.01 27.17
N VAL A 22 3.30 9.89 26.68
CA VAL A 22 2.13 9.73 27.55
C VAL A 22 2.21 8.43 28.34
N VAL A 23 2.51 7.30 27.68
CA VAL A 23 2.62 6.01 28.37
C VAL A 23 3.79 6.00 29.35
N GLN A 24 4.94 6.57 28.97
CA GLN A 24 6.08 6.73 29.87
C GLN A 24 5.73 7.60 31.08
N SER A 25 5.09 8.75 30.88
CA SER A 25 4.66 9.62 31.97
C SER A 25 3.68 8.93 32.92
N GLN A 26 2.78 8.08 32.39
CA GLN A 26 1.88 7.28 33.21
C GLN A 26 2.64 6.21 34.00
N LEU A 27 3.63 5.57 33.37
CA LEU A 27 4.48 4.56 34.00
C LEU A 27 5.28 5.17 35.17
N ASP A 28 5.87 6.34 34.94
CA ASP A 28 6.65 7.08 35.94
C ASP A 28 5.78 7.57 37.12
N ALA A 29 4.48 7.76 36.91
CA ALA A 29 3.54 8.17 37.95
C ALA A 29 3.04 7.00 38.83
N VAL A 30 3.11 5.74 38.35
CA VAL A 30 2.59 4.57 39.08
C VAL A 30 3.16 4.42 40.50
N PRO A 31 4.48 4.60 40.74
CA PRO A 31 5.02 4.51 42.09
C PRO A 31 4.38 5.53 43.04
N GLY A 32 4.26 6.79 42.61
CA GLY A 32 3.66 7.86 43.41
C GLY A 32 2.18 7.61 43.73
N GLU A 33 1.40 7.10 42.76
CA GLU A 33 0.00 6.70 42.99
C GLU A 33 -0.10 5.54 43.99
N THR A 34 0.79 4.55 43.88
CA THR A 34 0.81 3.37 44.77
C THR A 34 1.19 3.78 46.19
N GLU A 35 2.21 4.62 46.35
CA GLU A 35 2.65 5.17 47.63
C GLU A 35 1.56 6.02 48.27
N ALA A 36 0.89 6.88 47.51
CA ALA A 36 -0.25 7.66 48.01
C ALA A 36 -1.38 6.76 48.51
N GLY A 37 -1.67 5.66 47.81
CA GLY A 37 -2.65 4.66 48.26
C GLY A 37 -2.23 3.96 49.55
N ILE A 38 -0.94 3.63 49.69
CA ILE A 38 -0.40 3.02 50.92
C ILE A 38 -0.48 4.01 52.09
N ALA A 39 -0.08 5.26 51.89
CA ALA A 39 -0.19 6.32 52.91
C ALA A 39 -1.65 6.52 53.35
N GLN A 40 -2.62 6.44 52.43
CA GLN A 40 -4.03 6.48 52.79
C GLN A 40 -4.46 5.26 53.62
N ALA A 41 -3.96 4.06 53.30
CA ALA A 41 -4.21 2.85 54.10
C ALA A 41 -3.59 2.97 55.50
N GLU A 42 -2.40 3.57 55.62
CA GLU A 42 -1.72 3.82 56.90
C GLU A 42 -2.50 4.83 57.75
N ALA A 43 -3.02 5.89 57.15
CA ALA A 43 -3.88 6.84 57.84
C ALA A 43 -5.16 6.16 58.38
N LYS A 44 -5.77 5.27 57.60
CA LYS A 44 -6.93 4.47 58.05
C LYS A 44 -6.57 3.53 59.19
N LEU A 45 -5.39 2.90 59.15
CA LEU A 45 -4.89 2.08 60.26
C LEU A 45 -4.73 2.92 61.54
N GLY A 46 -4.19 4.14 61.44
CA GLY A 46 -4.07 5.06 62.57
C GLY A 46 -5.43 5.36 63.22
N VAL A 47 -6.43 5.76 62.41
CA VAL A 47 -7.80 6.03 62.89
C VAL A 47 -8.45 4.77 63.49
N ALA A 48 -8.26 3.60 62.89
CA ALA A 48 -8.76 2.34 63.42
C ALA A 48 -8.16 2.03 64.80
N ASN A 49 -6.85 2.22 64.96
CA ASN A 49 -6.16 2.01 66.23
C ASN A 49 -6.64 2.96 67.33
N GLU A 50 -6.89 4.23 67.00
CA GLU A 50 -7.49 5.21 67.94
C GLU A 50 -8.91 4.80 68.37
N ASN A 51 -9.72 4.33 67.42
CA ASN A 51 -11.08 3.85 67.72
C ASN A 51 -11.06 2.61 68.62
N ILE A 52 -10.16 1.66 68.36
CA ILE A 52 -9.94 0.47 69.21
C ILE A 52 -9.54 0.91 70.63
N LEU A 53 -8.60 1.85 70.75
CA LEU A 53 -8.15 2.41 72.03
C LEU A 53 -9.29 3.09 72.80
N ASN A 54 -10.07 3.95 72.14
CA ASN A 54 -11.18 4.66 72.76
C ASN A 54 -12.32 3.71 73.17
N GLY A 55 -12.59 2.68 72.35
CA GLY A 55 -13.53 1.61 72.67
C GLY A 55 -13.10 0.82 73.92
N ALA A 56 -11.81 0.46 74.02
CA ALA A 56 -11.26 -0.24 75.18
C ALA A 56 -11.39 0.61 76.46
N ARG A 57 -11.07 1.91 76.40
CA ARG A 57 -11.23 2.85 77.53
C ARG A 57 -12.69 2.97 77.99
N THR A 58 -13.64 3.04 77.05
CA THR A 58 -15.07 3.25 77.35
C THR A 58 -15.73 2.03 77.99
N ARG A 59 -15.29 0.82 77.64
CA ARG A 59 -15.86 -0.43 78.18
C ARG A 59 -15.51 -0.70 79.65
N GLY A 60 -14.73 0.17 80.30
CA GLY A 60 -14.40 0.05 81.72
C GLY A 60 -13.65 -1.25 82.07
N LEU A 61 -13.09 -1.95 81.07
CA LEU A 61 -12.28 -3.13 81.27
C LEU A 61 -11.02 -2.69 82.01
N GLY A 62 -10.99 -2.90 83.32
CA GLY A 62 -9.90 -2.54 84.25
C GLY A 62 -8.60 -3.33 84.05
N PHE A 63 -8.22 -3.60 82.80
CA PHE A 63 -6.91 -4.11 82.42
C PHE A 63 -6.13 -2.96 81.79
N SER A 64 -5.05 -2.55 82.44
CA SER A 64 -4.13 -1.48 82.03
C SER A 64 -3.26 -1.86 80.83
N GLY A 65 -3.83 -2.50 79.80
CA GLY A 65 -3.12 -2.98 78.63
C GLY A 65 -3.58 -2.24 77.38
N ILE A 66 -2.62 -1.73 76.58
CA ILE A 66 -2.89 -1.32 75.20
C ILE A 66 -3.52 -2.54 74.49
N PRO A 67 -4.62 -2.39 73.74
CA PRO A 67 -5.29 -3.49 73.02
C PRO A 67 -4.47 -3.94 71.79
N VAL A 68 -3.22 -4.34 72.00
CA VAL A 68 -2.25 -4.72 70.96
C VAL A 68 -2.78 -5.90 70.13
N GLY A 69 -3.52 -6.82 70.75
CA GLY A 69 -4.12 -7.96 70.03
C GLY A 69 -5.19 -7.55 69.01
N GLU A 70 -6.07 -6.60 69.34
CA GLU A 70 -7.08 -6.10 68.42
C GLU A 70 -6.45 -5.26 67.30
N GLN A 71 -5.46 -4.42 67.64
CA GLN A 71 -4.70 -3.64 66.66
C GLN A 71 -3.92 -4.55 65.70
N ALA A 72 -3.23 -5.58 66.22
CA ALA A 72 -2.51 -6.55 65.41
C ALA A 72 -3.45 -7.38 64.52
N LYS A 73 -4.64 -7.73 65.03
CA LYS A 73 -5.66 -8.42 64.23
C LYS A 73 -6.11 -7.55 63.06
N TYR A 74 -6.49 -6.29 63.30
CA TYR A 74 -6.90 -5.37 62.22
C TYR A 74 -5.76 -5.11 61.22
N ALA A 75 -4.53 -4.93 61.72
CA ALA A 75 -3.36 -4.77 60.87
C ALA A 75 -3.15 -5.98 59.94
N ALA A 76 -3.37 -7.19 60.45
CA ALA A 76 -3.21 -8.43 59.69
C ALA A 76 -4.41 -8.74 58.76
N THR A 77 -5.65 -8.43 59.17
CA THR A 77 -6.86 -8.79 58.41
C THR A 77 -7.26 -7.76 57.37
N ASP A 78 -7.00 -6.48 57.63
CA ASP A 78 -7.51 -5.39 56.80
C ASP A 78 -6.38 -4.61 56.14
N PHE A 79 -5.40 -4.14 56.93
CA PHE A 79 -4.33 -3.27 56.40
C PHE A 79 -3.34 -4.02 55.52
N ALA A 80 -2.74 -5.13 56.00
CA ALA A 80 -1.72 -5.85 55.25
C ALA A 80 -2.24 -6.39 53.90
N PRO A 81 -3.45 -6.98 53.80
CA PRO A 81 -4.03 -7.37 52.52
C PRO A 81 -4.32 -6.18 51.61
N ALA A 82 -4.79 -5.05 52.16
CA ALA A 82 -5.02 -3.84 51.38
C ALA A 82 -3.72 -3.28 50.77
N VAL A 83 -2.64 -3.20 51.55
CA VAL A 83 -1.32 -2.77 51.06
C VAL A 83 -0.78 -3.75 50.02
N ALA A 84 -0.90 -5.06 50.25
CA ALA A 84 -0.50 -6.07 49.28
C ALA A 84 -1.27 -5.94 47.96
N GLY A 85 -2.59 -5.72 48.03
CA GLY A 85 -3.44 -5.49 46.86
C GLY A 85 -3.07 -4.22 46.09
N LEU A 86 -2.77 -3.12 46.79
CA LEU A 86 -2.29 -1.87 46.17
C LEU A 86 -0.96 -2.07 45.43
N LYS A 87 0.01 -2.74 46.07
CA LYS A 87 1.30 -3.05 45.45
C LYS A 87 1.14 -3.96 44.23
N ALA A 88 0.31 -5.00 44.33
CA ALA A 88 0.02 -5.89 43.22
C ALA A 88 -0.64 -5.15 42.04
N THR A 89 -1.61 -4.29 42.33
CA THR A 89 -2.28 -3.46 41.31
C THR A 89 -1.32 -2.48 40.65
N GLY A 90 -0.46 -1.80 41.42
CA GLY A 90 0.58 -0.92 40.90
C GLY A 90 1.57 -1.68 39.99
N ALA A 91 2.06 -2.84 40.42
CA ALA A 91 2.95 -3.68 39.63
C ALA A 91 2.31 -4.16 38.31
N ALA A 92 1.05 -4.59 38.35
CA ALA A 92 0.30 -4.98 37.16
C ALA A 92 0.14 -3.81 36.19
N LYS A 93 -0.27 -2.63 36.68
CA LYS A 93 -0.38 -1.41 35.88
C LYS A 93 0.95 -1.04 35.22
N ALA A 94 2.05 -1.07 35.97
CA ALA A 94 3.38 -0.79 35.44
C ALA A 94 3.78 -1.78 34.33
N THR A 95 3.50 -3.08 34.51
CA THR A 95 3.79 -4.10 33.51
C THR A 95 2.97 -3.89 32.23
N THR A 96 1.67 -3.60 32.35
CA THR A 96 0.81 -3.31 31.20
C THR A 96 1.26 -2.06 30.44
N LEU A 97 1.68 -1.00 31.14
CA LEU A 97 2.20 0.22 30.50
C LEU A 97 3.54 -0.03 29.80
N ALA A 98 4.44 -0.81 30.41
CA ALA A 98 5.70 -1.20 29.79
C ALA A 98 5.50 -2.09 28.54
N GLN A 99 4.52 -2.98 28.57
CA GLN A 99 4.11 -3.75 27.39
C GLN A 99 3.57 -2.84 26.29
N SER A 100 2.71 -1.88 26.63
CA SER A 100 2.18 -0.90 25.67
C SER A 100 3.27 -0.07 25.00
N LEU A 101 4.31 0.34 25.74
CA LEU A 101 5.50 1.01 25.20
C LEU A 101 6.23 0.13 24.17
N SER A 102 6.42 -1.14 24.50
CA SER A 102 7.07 -2.12 23.62
C SER A 102 6.24 -2.36 22.34
N ASP A 103 4.92 -2.47 22.47
CA ASP A 103 4.00 -2.64 21.34
C ASP A 103 4.01 -1.43 20.40
N LEU A 104 4.09 -0.20 20.95
CA LEU A 104 4.22 1.01 20.14
C LEU A 104 5.51 1.00 19.32
N GLN A 105 6.61 0.55 19.93
CA GLN A 105 7.89 0.43 19.23
C GLN A 105 7.85 -0.65 18.14
N LEU A 106 7.27 -1.82 18.43
CA LEU A 106 7.09 -2.89 17.44
C LEU A 106 6.20 -2.43 16.27
N LYS A 107 5.12 -1.70 16.54
CA LYS A 107 4.25 -1.14 15.49
C LYS A 107 5.01 -0.16 14.59
N ALA A 108 5.80 0.75 15.17
CA ALA A 108 6.60 1.70 14.40
C ALA A 108 7.60 0.99 13.48
N VAL A 109 8.30 -0.03 14.00
CA VAL A 109 9.25 -0.84 13.22
C VAL A 109 8.54 -1.64 12.12
N SER A 110 7.42 -2.29 12.44
CA SER A 110 6.64 -3.06 11.47
C SER A 110 6.11 -2.18 10.34
N GLN A 111 5.61 -0.98 10.65
CA GLN A 111 5.17 -0.02 9.65
C GLN A 111 6.34 0.46 8.79
N ALA A 112 7.49 0.75 9.41
CA ALA A 112 8.69 1.16 8.68
C ALA A 112 9.18 0.08 7.70
N GLN A 113 9.16 -1.19 8.13
CA GLN A 113 9.47 -2.34 7.27
C GLN A 113 8.50 -2.43 6.09
N GLY A 114 7.19 -2.33 6.34
CA GLY A 114 6.18 -2.35 5.28
C GLY A 114 6.37 -1.23 4.24
N ILE A 115 6.72 -0.02 4.67
CA ILE A 115 7.04 1.09 3.76
C ILE A 115 8.28 0.77 2.93
N ARG A 116 9.35 0.29 3.57
CA ARG A 116 10.60 -0.05 2.89
C ARG A 116 10.39 -1.14 1.83
N ASP A 117 9.66 -2.19 2.16
CA ASP A 117 9.41 -3.30 1.25
C ASP A 117 8.58 -2.85 0.03
N ASN A 118 7.61 -1.96 0.25
CA ASN A 118 6.85 -1.33 -0.84
C ASN A 118 7.74 -0.46 -1.74
N GLU A 119 8.67 0.31 -1.18
CA GLU A 119 9.60 1.14 -1.96
C GLU A 119 10.58 0.29 -2.77
N ILE A 120 11.12 -0.80 -2.19
CA ILE A 120 11.97 -1.74 -2.90
C ILE A 120 11.21 -2.39 -4.06
N GLY A 121 9.97 -2.81 -3.83
CA GLY A 121 9.11 -3.38 -4.87
C GLY A 121 8.83 -2.39 -6.00
N ALA A 122 8.52 -1.13 -5.67
CA ALA A 122 8.30 -0.07 -6.64
C ALA A 122 9.55 0.18 -7.50
N ASP A 123 10.73 0.27 -6.88
CA ASP A 123 12.00 0.44 -7.58
C ASP A 123 12.31 -0.72 -8.54
N GLN A 124 12.10 -1.97 -8.09
CA GLN A 124 12.32 -3.16 -8.93
C GLN A 124 11.37 -3.18 -10.14
N SER A 125 10.10 -2.81 -9.93
CA SER A 125 9.11 -2.74 -11.02
C SER A 125 9.48 -1.65 -12.04
N ALA A 126 9.94 -0.48 -11.58
CA ALA A 126 10.39 0.60 -12.43
C ALA A 126 11.64 0.22 -13.24
N ALA A 127 12.61 -0.45 -12.60
CA ALA A 127 13.81 -0.94 -13.29
C ALA A 127 13.46 -1.98 -14.37
N THR A 128 12.52 -2.90 -14.06
CA THR A 128 12.07 -3.92 -15.01
C THR A 128 11.36 -3.29 -16.22
N LEU A 129 10.50 -2.29 -15.99
CA LEU A 129 9.81 -1.57 -17.06
C LEU A 129 10.80 -0.81 -17.95
N ALA A 130 11.78 -0.13 -17.34
CA ALA A 130 12.83 0.58 -18.07
C ALA A 130 13.66 -0.38 -18.95
N GLU A 131 13.94 -1.59 -18.45
CA GLU A 131 14.67 -2.60 -19.22
C GLU A 131 13.85 -3.15 -20.40
N GLN A 132 12.56 -3.44 -20.18
CA GLN A 132 11.65 -3.85 -21.26
C GLN A 132 11.56 -2.79 -22.36
N GLN A 133 11.51 -1.51 -21.97
CA GLN A 133 11.47 -0.41 -22.92
C GLN A 133 12.77 -0.30 -23.72
N ARG A 134 13.94 -0.46 -23.06
CA ARG A 134 15.23 -0.52 -23.77
C ARG A 134 15.29 -1.66 -24.78
N GLN A 135 14.82 -2.86 -24.41
CA GLN A 135 14.80 -4.01 -25.32
C GLN A 135 13.87 -3.77 -26.52
N PHE A 136 12.70 -3.17 -26.27
CA PHE A 136 11.78 -2.79 -27.33
C PHE A 136 12.43 -1.79 -28.30
N ASP A 137 13.01 -0.70 -27.79
CA ASP A 137 13.65 0.34 -28.60
C ASP A 137 14.81 -0.21 -29.45
N LEU A 138 15.62 -1.11 -28.89
CA LEU A 138 16.68 -1.81 -29.61
C LEU A 138 16.13 -2.69 -30.74
N SER A 139 15.09 -3.48 -30.47
CA SER A 139 14.45 -4.34 -31.47
C SER A 139 13.82 -3.53 -32.61
N TYR A 140 13.18 -2.41 -32.27
CA TYR A 140 12.56 -1.51 -33.22
C TYR A 140 13.59 -0.82 -34.11
N ALA A 141 14.70 -0.34 -33.54
CA ALA A 141 15.80 0.25 -34.29
C ALA A 141 16.42 -0.74 -35.28
N LEU A 142 16.60 -2.00 -34.87
CA LEU A 142 17.15 -3.07 -35.71
C LEU A 142 16.18 -3.45 -36.85
N GLN A 143 14.88 -3.51 -36.58
CA GLN A 143 13.88 -3.72 -37.62
C GLN A 143 13.87 -2.58 -38.65
N LYS A 144 13.97 -1.33 -38.17
CA LYS A 144 14.00 -0.15 -39.05
C LYS A 144 15.24 -0.12 -39.93
N SER A 145 16.42 -0.49 -39.40
CA SER A 145 17.65 -0.55 -40.19
C SER A 145 17.62 -1.69 -41.22
N ALA A 146 17.05 -2.86 -40.87
CA ALA A 146 16.85 -3.96 -41.81
C ALA A 146 15.89 -3.58 -42.95
N ALA A 147 14.78 -2.90 -42.64
CA ALA A 147 13.84 -2.42 -43.66
C ALA A 147 14.47 -1.36 -44.59
N ALA A 148 15.29 -0.45 -44.06
CA ALA A 148 16.02 0.52 -44.87
C ALA A 148 17.04 -0.16 -45.80
N ALA A 149 17.74 -1.19 -45.33
CA ALA A 149 18.65 -1.98 -46.15
C ALA A 149 17.92 -2.73 -47.29
N ALA A 150 16.77 -3.36 -47.01
CA ALA A 150 15.93 -4.02 -48.01
C ALA A 150 15.34 -3.05 -49.06
N SER A 151 15.07 -1.81 -48.68
CA SER A 151 14.65 -0.75 -49.61
C SER A 151 15.77 -0.30 -50.55
N SER A 152 17.04 -0.36 -50.11
CA SER A 152 18.19 0.05 -50.93
C SER A 152 18.56 -0.96 -52.01
N SER A 153 18.29 -2.25 -51.80
CA SER A 153 18.54 -3.31 -52.80
C SER A 153 17.51 -3.34 -53.93
N THR A 154 16.34 -2.71 -53.77
CA THR A 154 15.29 -2.64 -54.80
C THR A 154 15.36 -1.38 -55.67
N ALA A 155 16.05 -0.33 -55.19
CA ALA A 155 16.22 0.92 -55.94
C ALA A 155 17.20 0.82 -57.14
N GLY A 156 17.90 -0.31 -57.31
CA GLY A 156 18.84 -0.54 -58.41
C GLY A 156 18.25 -1.09 -59.72
N ILE A 157 16.97 -1.49 -59.74
CA ILE A 157 16.37 -2.20 -60.91
C ILE A 157 15.17 -1.44 -61.52
N GLY A 158 14.75 -0.30 -60.95
CA GLY A 158 13.53 0.41 -61.36
C GLY A 158 13.70 1.59 -62.33
N ALA A 159 14.93 2.01 -62.66
CA ALA A 159 15.17 3.31 -63.31
C ALA A 159 15.13 3.30 -64.86
N TYR A 160 14.81 2.19 -65.52
CA TYR A 160 14.89 2.08 -67.00
C TYR A 160 13.59 1.81 -67.74
N LEU A 161 12.43 1.71 -67.08
CA LEU A 161 11.18 1.40 -67.78
C LEU A 161 10.06 2.40 -67.44
N THR A 162 9.84 3.34 -68.38
CA THR A 162 8.59 4.08 -68.66
C THR A 162 8.16 5.12 -67.62
N GLY A 163 7.83 6.38 -67.93
CA GLY A 163 7.31 6.96 -69.18
C GLY A 163 5.84 7.32 -69.01
N THR A 164 5.51 8.61 -69.08
CA THR A 164 4.18 9.28 -69.24
C THR A 164 3.20 9.44 -68.07
N ASP A 165 3.03 10.72 -67.68
CA ASP A 165 1.82 11.52 -67.41
C ASP A 165 0.62 10.97 -66.60
N LYS A 166 0.32 11.62 -65.45
CA LYS A 166 -0.80 12.58 -65.26
C LYS A 166 -1.02 12.95 -63.78
N THR A 167 -1.26 14.25 -63.56
CA THR A 167 -1.93 14.91 -62.42
C THR A 167 -3.10 14.14 -61.80
N ALA A 168 -3.14 13.99 -60.47
CA ALA A 168 -4.20 14.52 -59.58
C ALA A 168 -4.30 13.82 -58.21
N THR A 169 -4.45 14.65 -57.17
CA THR A 169 -5.20 14.46 -55.91
C THR A 169 -4.77 13.39 -54.90
N THR A 170 -4.39 13.89 -53.72
CA THR A 170 -4.21 13.19 -52.46
C THR A 170 -5.48 12.44 -52.03
N SER A 171 -5.50 11.13 -52.24
CA SER A 171 -6.35 10.21 -51.49
C SER A 171 -5.43 9.25 -50.75
N ALA A 172 -5.58 9.18 -49.42
CA ALA A 172 -4.82 8.27 -48.57
C ALA A 172 -4.93 6.84 -49.12
N ALA A 173 -3.78 6.24 -49.42
CA ALA A 173 -3.70 4.91 -49.99
C ALA A 173 -4.43 3.92 -49.08
N LYS A 174 -5.42 3.21 -49.64
CA LYS A 174 -5.99 2.00 -49.06
C LYS A 174 -4.84 1.04 -48.74
N PRO A 175 -4.69 0.55 -47.49
CA PRO A 175 -3.59 -0.33 -47.14
C PRO A 175 -3.64 -1.63 -47.97
N PRO A 176 -2.49 -2.26 -48.26
CA PRO A 176 -2.42 -3.49 -49.03
C PRO A 176 -3.26 -4.60 -48.37
N ALA A 177 -3.96 -5.37 -49.20
CA ALA A 177 -5.02 -6.31 -48.84
C ALA A 177 -4.61 -7.55 -48.00
N GLN A 178 -3.51 -7.49 -47.23
CA GLN A 178 -2.95 -8.64 -46.51
C GLN A 178 -3.07 -8.59 -44.98
N TYR A 179 -3.44 -7.46 -44.39
CA TYR A 179 -3.72 -7.36 -42.95
C TYR A 179 -5.23 -7.29 -42.73
N GLY A 180 -5.81 -8.42 -42.30
CA GLY A 180 -7.24 -8.57 -42.08
C GLY A 180 -7.65 -8.27 -40.64
N PHE A 181 -8.73 -7.51 -40.47
CA PHE A 181 -9.53 -7.58 -39.26
C PHE A 181 -10.47 -8.77 -39.42
N ASN A 182 -10.18 -9.88 -38.75
CA ASN A 182 -11.10 -10.99 -38.66
C ASN A 182 -11.92 -10.80 -37.38
N ASP A 183 -13.23 -10.57 -37.51
CA ASP A 183 -14.22 -10.64 -36.42
C ASP A 183 -14.44 -12.08 -35.96
N GLY A 184 -13.36 -12.88 -35.92
CA GLY A 184 -13.38 -14.25 -35.49
C GLY A 184 -13.55 -14.29 -33.98
N LYS A 185 -14.79 -14.13 -33.50
CA LYS A 185 -15.16 -14.51 -32.14
C LYS A 185 -14.89 -16.00 -31.95
N SER A 186 -13.69 -16.34 -31.52
CA SER A 186 -13.46 -17.61 -30.84
C SER A 186 -14.26 -17.54 -29.53
N ALA A 187 -15.07 -18.56 -29.26
CA ALA A 187 -16.02 -18.58 -28.14
C ALA A 187 -15.38 -18.34 -26.75
N SER A 188 -14.04 -18.37 -26.66
CA SER A 188 -13.27 -18.20 -25.43
C SER A 188 -12.21 -17.08 -25.46
N SER A 189 -11.85 -16.48 -26.60
CA SER A 189 -10.57 -15.75 -26.72
C SER A 189 -10.60 -14.45 -27.54
N GLY A 190 -11.59 -13.59 -27.29
CA GLY A 190 -11.53 -12.17 -27.67
C GLY A 190 -11.38 -11.84 -29.17
N PHE A 191 -11.12 -10.56 -29.47
CA PHE A 191 -10.83 -10.06 -30.81
C PHE A 191 -9.33 -10.17 -31.08
N TYR A 192 -8.96 -10.67 -32.27
CA TYR A 192 -7.56 -10.73 -32.70
C TYR A 192 -7.40 -10.16 -34.11
N PHE A 193 -6.21 -9.66 -34.40
CA PHE A 193 -5.80 -9.24 -35.74
C PHE A 193 -4.93 -10.32 -36.33
N VAL A 194 -4.79 -10.38 -37.66
CA VAL A 194 -3.83 -11.29 -38.30
C VAL A 194 -2.78 -10.53 -39.07
N ASN A 195 -1.55 -11.05 -39.06
CA ASN A 195 -0.49 -10.56 -39.92
C ASN A 195 -0.66 -11.04 -41.38
N ALA A 196 0.23 -10.62 -42.27
CA ALA A 196 0.23 -11.02 -43.68
C ALA A 196 0.35 -12.55 -43.89
N SER A 197 0.83 -13.28 -42.88
CA SER A 197 0.96 -14.75 -42.88
C SER A 197 -0.22 -15.45 -42.22
N GLY A 198 -1.27 -14.73 -41.81
CA GLY A 198 -2.46 -15.28 -41.16
C GLY A 198 -2.30 -15.59 -39.66
N GLN A 199 -1.16 -15.22 -39.04
CA GLN A 199 -0.93 -15.47 -37.62
C GLN A 199 -1.57 -14.38 -36.75
N PRO A 200 -2.12 -14.74 -35.57
CA PRO A 200 -2.71 -13.77 -34.66
C PRO A 200 -1.66 -12.78 -34.14
N ILE A 201 -2.02 -11.50 -34.17
CA ILE A 201 -1.23 -10.38 -33.67
C ILE A 201 -2.10 -9.46 -32.82
N THR A 202 -1.46 -8.67 -31.95
CA THR A 202 -2.16 -7.73 -31.06
C THR A 202 -2.64 -6.49 -31.81
N ALA A 203 -3.58 -5.75 -31.21
CA ALA A 203 -4.08 -4.47 -31.74
C ALA A 203 -2.94 -3.45 -31.95
N ALA A 204 -1.95 -3.41 -31.05
CA ALA A 204 -0.79 -2.53 -31.15
C ALA A 204 0.12 -2.91 -32.33
N GLN A 205 0.34 -4.21 -32.53
CA GLN A 205 1.09 -4.71 -33.68
C GLN A 205 0.38 -4.41 -35.00
N TYR A 206 -0.95 -4.56 -35.04
CA TYR A 206 -1.76 -4.21 -36.21
C TYR A 206 -1.73 -2.71 -36.51
N ALA A 207 -1.89 -1.84 -35.50
CA ALA A 207 -1.82 -0.39 -35.64
C ALA A 207 -0.47 0.05 -36.24
N THR A 208 0.61 -0.54 -35.74
CA THR A 208 1.97 -0.27 -36.23
C THR A 208 2.16 -0.77 -37.67
N ALA A 209 1.75 -2.00 -37.96
CA ALA A 209 1.90 -2.61 -39.28
C ALA A 209 1.07 -1.90 -40.37
N THR A 210 -0.07 -1.34 -40.00
CA THR A 210 -0.97 -0.60 -40.92
C THR A 210 -0.77 0.91 -40.91
N ASN A 211 0.19 1.40 -40.11
CA ASN A 211 0.45 2.82 -39.88
C ASN A 211 -0.82 3.62 -39.50
N GLN A 212 -1.68 3.00 -38.69
CA GLN A 212 -2.90 3.62 -38.18
C GLN A 212 -2.71 4.01 -36.71
N PRO A 213 -3.26 5.15 -36.26
CA PRO A 213 -3.33 5.47 -34.85
C PRO A 213 -4.02 4.36 -34.07
N ILE A 214 -3.47 3.95 -32.92
CA ILE A 214 -4.04 2.88 -32.08
C ILE A 214 -5.49 3.17 -31.68
N ILE A 215 -5.86 4.45 -31.53
CA ILE A 215 -7.24 4.87 -31.25
C ILE A 215 -8.19 4.45 -32.36
N ASN A 216 -7.79 4.51 -33.63
CA ASN A 216 -8.63 4.10 -34.75
C ASN A 216 -8.85 2.58 -34.73
N VAL A 217 -7.83 1.82 -34.36
CA VAL A 217 -7.92 0.36 -34.20
C VAL A 217 -8.86 -0.02 -33.06
N ILE A 218 -8.77 0.66 -31.91
CA ILE A 218 -9.70 0.49 -30.78
C ILE A 218 -11.13 0.86 -31.18
N GLN A 219 -11.32 1.92 -31.98
CA GLN A 219 -12.64 2.28 -32.53
C GLN A 219 -13.21 1.21 -33.46
N MET A 220 -12.37 0.58 -34.28
CA MET A 220 -12.77 -0.54 -35.12
C MET A 220 -13.23 -1.73 -34.27
N MET A 221 -12.46 -2.09 -33.23
CA MET A 221 -12.82 -3.16 -32.29
C MET A 221 -14.13 -2.88 -31.56
N ALA A 222 -14.32 -1.65 -31.08
CA ALA A 222 -15.55 -1.24 -30.41
C ALA A 222 -16.77 -1.32 -31.34
N LYS A 223 -16.63 -0.88 -32.60
CA LYS A 223 -17.70 -1.00 -33.61
C LYS A 223 -18.02 -2.45 -33.97
N ALA A 224 -17.04 -3.33 -33.92
CA ALA A 224 -17.22 -4.77 -34.11
C ALA A 224 -17.81 -5.48 -32.86
N GLY A 225 -18.03 -4.75 -31.76
CA GLY A 225 -18.70 -5.25 -30.56
C GLY A 225 -17.76 -5.67 -29.43
N ASP A 226 -16.48 -5.27 -29.47
CA ASP A 226 -15.56 -5.45 -28.35
C ASP A 226 -15.94 -4.54 -27.18
N LYS A 227 -16.45 -5.14 -26.10
CA LYS A 227 -16.95 -4.43 -24.93
C LYS A 227 -15.84 -3.68 -24.20
N THR A 228 -14.62 -4.21 -24.20
CA THR A 228 -13.45 -3.61 -23.54
C THR A 228 -13.03 -2.33 -24.26
N SER A 229 -12.91 -2.38 -25.58
CA SER A 229 -12.59 -1.23 -26.44
C SER A 229 -13.69 -0.17 -26.39
N ALA A 230 -14.96 -0.59 -26.34
CA ALA A 230 -16.08 0.34 -26.16
C ALA A 230 -16.03 1.06 -24.80
N ALA A 231 -15.63 0.38 -23.72
CA ALA A 231 -15.44 0.98 -22.41
C ALA A 231 -14.27 1.97 -22.39
N ILE A 232 -13.14 1.62 -23.01
CA ILE A 232 -11.97 2.49 -23.15
C ILE A 232 -12.33 3.79 -23.88
N LEU A 233 -13.11 3.72 -24.95
CA LEU A 233 -13.56 4.90 -25.71
C LEU A 233 -14.56 5.77 -24.95
N LYS A 234 -15.45 5.17 -24.14
CA LYS A 234 -16.37 5.92 -23.29
C LYS A 234 -15.61 6.71 -22.21
N ASN A 235 -14.62 6.08 -21.57
CA ASN A 235 -13.80 6.74 -20.54
C ASN A 235 -12.93 7.85 -21.13
N SER A 236 -12.37 7.66 -22.34
CA SER A 236 -11.58 8.71 -23.00
C SER A 236 -12.43 9.88 -23.53
N ASN A 237 -13.70 9.68 -23.85
CA ASN A 237 -14.63 10.78 -24.15
C ASN A 237 -15.12 11.52 -22.89
N GLN A 238 -15.26 10.84 -21.75
CA GLN A 238 -15.61 11.46 -20.45
C GLN A 238 -14.54 12.46 -19.96
N VAL A 239 -13.26 12.15 -20.23
CA VAL A 239 -12.13 13.04 -19.90
C VAL A 239 -12.16 14.35 -20.72
N LYS A 240 -12.71 14.34 -21.94
CA LYS A 240 -12.92 15.56 -22.74
C LYS A 240 -14.07 16.44 -22.22
N THR A 241 -14.99 15.89 -21.45
CA THR A 241 -16.16 16.62 -20.91
C THR A 241 -16.02 17.05 -19.44
N GLY A 242 -14.83 16.93 -18.85
CA GLY A 242 -14.49 17.67 -17.64
C GLY A 242 -14.92 17.06 -16.30
N ILE A 243 -14.95 15.74 -16.16
CA ILE A 243 -15.08 15.10 -14.84
C ILE A 243 -14.20 13.84 -14.81
N GLY A 244 -13.12 13.88 -14.04
CA GLY A 244 -12.26 12.71 -13.76
C GLY A 244 -10.80 12.93 -14.10
N GLN A 245 -9.99 13.21 -13.07
CA GLN A 245 -8.53 13.24 -13.15
C GLN A 245 -7.99 11.88 -13.63
N PHE A 246 -7.07 11.93 -14.58
CA PHE A 246 -6.34 10.77 -15.09
C PHE A 246 -5.50 10.17 -13.95
N ASN A 247 -5.86 8.97 -13.48
CA ASN A 247 -4.98 8.18 -12.63
C ASN A 247 -4.14 7.24 -13.52
N PRO A 248 -2.80 7.40 -13.60
CA PRO A 248 -1.95 6.61 -14.49
C PRO A 248 -1.94 5.10 -14.20
N VAL A 249 -2.53 4.68 -13.08
CA VAL A 249 -2.69 3.26 -12.69
C VAL A 249 -3.74 2.54 -13.55
N ASP A 250 -4.70 3.25 -14.13
CA ASP A 250 -5.75 2.60 -14.94
C ASP A 250 -5.25 2.15 -16.31
N VAL A 251 -4.21 2.78 -16.86
CA VAL A 251 -3.65 2.36 -18.17
C VAL A 251 -2.92 1.02 -18.07
N GLN A 252 -2.29 0.72 -16.92
CA GLN A 252 -1.52 -0.51 -16.75
C GLN A 252 -2.39 -1.75 -16.47
N ARG A 253 -3.60 -1.59 -15.93
CA ARG A 253 -4.53 -2.73 -15.75
C ARG A 253 -5.10 -3.27 -17.07
N TYR A 254 -5.11 -2.49 -18.15
CA TYR A 254 -5.68 -2.92 -19.43
C TYR A 254 -4.69 -3.60 -20.38
N SER A 255 -3.37 -3.45 -20.19
CA SER A 255 -2.38 -4.20 -20.96
C SER A 255 -2.42 -5.71 -20.68
N TYR A 256 -2.94 -6.13 -19.53
CA TYR A 256 -3.06 -7.55 -19.16
C TYR A 256 -4.25 -8.28 -19.81
N ILE A 257 -5.26 -7.54 -20.29
CA ILE A 257 -6.45 -8.14 -20.91
C ILE A 257 -6.26 -8.36 -22.43
N LEU A 258 -5.29 -7.66 -23.06
CA LEU A 258 -4.94 -7.81 -24.47
C LEU A 258 -3.70 -8.70 -24.72
N GLY A 259 -3.12 -9.27 -23.65
CA GLY A 259 -1.91 -10.10 -23.70
C GLY A 259 -2.13 -11.59 -23.39
N GLY A 260 -3.37 -12.04 -23.17
CA GLY A 260 -3.68 -13.45 -22.95
C GLY A 260 -4.01 -14.15 -24.26
N ALA A 261 -3.02 -14.79 -24.86
CA ALA A 261 -3.22 -15.88 -25.81
C ALA A 261 -3.60 -17.17 -25.06
#